data_AF-D0N3V4-F1
#
_entry.id   AF-D0N3V4-F1
#
_cell.length_a   1.000
_cell.length_b   1.000
_cell.length_c   1.000
_cell.angle_alpha   90.00
_cell.angle_beta   90.00
_cell.angle_gamma   90.00
#
_symmetry.space_group_name_H-M   'P 1'
#
loop_
_entity.id
_entity.type
_entity.pdbx_description
1 polymer ?
#
loop_
_entity_poly.entity_id
_entity_poly.type
_entity_poly.pdbx_seq_one_letter_code
_entity_poly.pdbx_strand_id
1 'polypeptide(L)'
;MALSTQMVQTCNVVFDNEPFPMDATLHDVATRAKLDERDATLMVNVRSCLQRCNFVNKVYARVCALKNQAYSSLEPEHEEMLEQLWANLKPDTRREGGRITKEWGEIGFQGTDPMSDFRGMGLFSLVQLNHFAKSYRIEAQHALGESNHPTRWYPFAVTGINITAFMIELIDERLLDVKLYRHAANGGYDAVDTGLKQLHDIYVMGTGRSGSGRARAHAKKKQYKRGHATKNRSRDIDQIQDDLRAEKVTGKSTAFEEDEDLPGLGQFYCTPCGRHFIDAKTRDVHLKTKVHKRRLKDVAQKQYTQNEAMQGAGKGVETYKPARPKEIHDMDDL
;
A
#
# COMPACT_ATOMS: atom_id res chain seq x y z
N MET A 1 30.02 8.44 -3.12
CA MET A 1 31.29 7.81 -3.58
C MET A 1 30.97 7.06 -4.86
N ALA A 2 31.57 7.44 -5.99
CA ALA A 2 31.40 6.69 -7.22
C ALA A 2 32.15 5.36 -7.10
N LEU A 3 31.54 4.27 -7.54
CA LEU A 3 32.22 2.97 -7.65
C LEU A 3 33.38 3.10 -8.65
N SER A 4 34.47 2.35 -8.43
CA SER A 4 35.54 2.29 -9.44
C SER A 4 34.98 1.67 -10.72
N THR A 5 35.51 2.05 -11.90
CA THR A 5 35.10 1.48 -13.20
C THR A 5 35.16 -0.05 -13.21
N GLN A 6 36.14 -0.62 -12.50
CA GLN A 6 36.31 -2.05 -12.33
C GLN A 6 35.22 -2.68 -11.44
N MET A 7 34.74 -1.99 -10.41
CA MET A 7 33.63 -2.48 -9.57
C MET A 7 32.30 -2.39 -10.32
N VAL A 8 32.11 -1.36 -11.16
CA VAL A 8 30.94 -1.25 -12.04
C VAL A 8 30.84 -2.45 -12.98
N GLN A 9 31.95 -2.90 -13.58
CA GLN A 9 31.95 -4.09 -14.42
C GLN A 9 31.50 -5.36 -13.66
N THR A 10 32.00 -5.55 -12.44
CA THR A 10 31.60 -6.71 -11.61
C THR A 10 30.14 -6.60 -11.19
N CYS A 11 29.64 -5.40 -10.89
CA CYS A 11 28.22 -5.17 -10.63
C CYS A 11 27.38 -5.52 -11.86
N ASN A 12 27.75 -5.07 -13.06
CA ASN A 12 27.02 -5.37 -14.28
C ASN A 12 26.88 -6.88 -14.50
N VAL A 13 27.97 -7.65 -14.33
CA VAL A 13 27.91 -9.14 -14.42
C VAL A 13 26.86 -9.74 -13.46
N VAL A 14 26.71 -9.19 -12.25
CA VAL A 14 25.72 -9.66 -11.26
C VAL A 14 24.30 -9.19 -11.60
N PHE A 15 24.16 -8.03 -12.26
CA PHE A 15 22.88 -7.34 -12.49
C PHE A 15 22.41 -7.27 -13.97
N ASP A 16 23.08 -7.94 -14.91
CA ASP A 16 22.77 -7.93 -16.36
C ASP A 16 21.71 -8.98 -16.80
N ASN A 17 20.82 -9.40 -15.89
CA ASN A 17 19.72 -10.37 -16.13
C ASN A 17 20.13 -11.76 -16.66
N GLU A 18 21.44 -12.02 -16.84
CA GLU A 18 21.99 -13.29 -17.31
C GLU A 18 22.70 -14.07 -16.19
N PRO A 19 22.64 -15.41 -16.19
CA PRO A 19 23.35 -16.21 -15.22
C PRO A 19 24.87 -16.03 -15.35
N PHE A 20 25.57 -15.98 -14.23
CA PHE A 20 27.02 -15.74 -14.22
C PHE A 20 27.81 -16.89 -13.56
N PRO A 21 29.10 -17.06 -13.89
CA PRO A 21 29.96 -18.07 -13.28
C PRO A 21 30.21 -17.74 -11.80
N MET A 22 29.64 -18.55 -10.89
CA MET A 22 29.64 -18.29 -9.45
C MET A 22 31.02 -18.13 -8.85
N ASP A 23 31.93 -19.08 -9.08
CA ASP A 23 33.24 -19.09 -8.43
C ASP A 23 34.16 -17.98 -8.97
N ALA A 24 34.14 -17.73 -10.29
CA ALA A 24 34.87 -16.63 -10.89
C ALA A 24 34.37 -15.27 -10.38
N THR A 25 33.04 -15.07 -10.32
CA THR A 25 32.45 -13.82 -9.83
C THR A 25 32.72 -13.61 -8.35
N LEU A 26 32.69 -14.67 -7.52
CA LEU A 26 33.05 -14.60 -6.11
C LEU A 26 34.50 -14.16 -5.91
N HIS A 27 35.43 -14.75 -6.67
CA HIS A 27 36.84 -14.38 -6.62
C HIS A 27 37.08 -12.92 -7.06
N ASP A 28 36.40 -12.48 -8.12
CA ASP A 28 36.46 -11.10 -8.60
C ASP A 28 35.92 -10.11 -7.55
N VAL A 29 34.80 -10.42 -6.91
CA VAL A 29 34.23 -9.60 -5.84
C VAL A 29 35.19 -9.54 -4.64
N ALA A 30 35.74 -10.69 -4.22
CA ALA A 30 36.68 -10.75 -3.10
C ALA A 30 37.93 -9.91 -3.34
N THR A 31 38.54 -10.05 -4.53
CA THR A 31 39.74 -9.32 -4.94
C THR A 31 39.48 -7.83 -5.03
N ARG A 32 38.41 -7.41 -5.72
CA ARG A 32 38.13 -5.98 -5.99
C ARG A 32 37.62 -5.25 -4.77
N ALA A 33 36.85 -5.91 -3.91
CA ALA A 33 36.38 -5.34 -2.65
C ALA A 33 37.39 -5.49 -1.51
N LYS A 34 38.55 -6.12 -1.76
CA LYS A 34 39.63 -6.36 -0.78
C LYS A 34 39.12 -7.07 0.48
N LEU A 35 38.33 -8.12 0.29
CA LEU A 35 37.78 -8.92 1.39
C LEU A 35 38.87 -9.81 2.00
N ASP A 36 38.79 -10.09 3.30
CA ASP A 36 39.67 -11.09 3.92
C ASP A 36 39.15 -12.49 3.59
N GLU A 37 39.76 -13.14 2.59
CA GLU A 37 39.37 -14.48 2.15
C GLU A 37 39.57 -15.56 3.24
N ARG A 38 40.33 -15.27 4.30
CA ARG A 38 40.50 -16.19 5.45
C ARG A 38 39.30 -16.17 6.38
N ASP A 39 38.46 -15.13 6.33
CA ASP A 39 37.19 -15.11 7.06
C ASP A 39 36.16 -15.99 6.33
N ALA A 40 36.08 -17.24 6.78
CA ALA A 40 35.15 -18.22 6.25
C ALA A 40 33.68 -17.75 6.37
N THR A 41 33.33 -17.01 7.42
CA THR A 41 31.95 -16.55 7.65
C THR A 41 31.59 -15.47 6.64
N LEU A 42 32.48 -14.51 6.43
CA LEU A 42 32.33 -13.48 5.40
C LEU A 42 32.17 -14.12 4.01
N MET A 43 33.06 -15.02 3.64
CA MET A 43 33.05 -15.63 2.30
C MET A 43 31.82 -16.51 2.06
N VAL A 44 31.33 -17.24 3.06
CA VAL A 44 30.06 -17.97 2.98
C VAL A 44 28.87 -17.02 2.78
N ASN A 45 28.84 -15.90 3.50
CA ASN A 45 27.78 -14.91 3.36
C ASN A 45 27.78 -14.26 1.97
N VAL A 46 28.95 -13.86 1.46
CA VAL A 46 29.09 -13.28 0.11
C VAL A 46 28.67 -14.29 -0.96
N ARG A 47 29.11 -15.55 -0.83
CA ARG A 47 28.68 -16.63 -1.73
C ARG A 47 27.16 -16.80 -1.71
N SER A 48 26.53 -16.78 -0.54
CA SER A 48 25.06 -16.88 -0.41
C SER A 48 24.34 -15.69 -1.07
N CYS A 49 24.85 -14.47 -0.91
CA CYS A 49 24.31 -13.28 -1.59
C CYS A 49 24.40 -13.41 -3.11
N LEU A 50 25.56 -13.83 -3.64
CA LEU A 50 25.74 -14.02 -5.08
C LEU A 50 24.88 -15.16 -5.62
N GLN A 51 24.70 -16.25 -4.88
CA GLN A 51 23.79 -17.34 -5.26
C GLN A 51 22.35 -16.83 -5.41
N ARG A 52 21.90 -15.96 -4.51
CA ARG A 52 20.57 -15.33 -4.60
C ARG A 52 20.45 -14.42 -5.82
N CYS A 53 21.47 -13.64 -6.15
CA CYS A 53 21.48 -12.79 -7.33
C CYS A 53 21.46 -13.62 -8.62
N ASN A 54 22.30 -14.67 -8.68
CA ASN A 54 22.37 -15.56 -9.84
C ASN A 54 21.07 -16.36 -10.02
N PHE A 55 20.40 -16.74 -8.93
CA PHE A 55 19.07 -17.34 -8.98
C PHE A 55 18.06 -16.42 -9.68
N VAL A 56 18.02 -15.14 -9.32
CA VAL A 56 17.15 -14.15 -9.95
C VAL A 56 17.45 -14.04 -11.45
N ASN A 57 18.73 -13.94 -11.82
CA ASN A 57 19.11 -13.89 -13.24
C ASN A 57 18.70 -15.17 -13.99
N LYS A 58 18.80 -16.36 -13.39
CA LYS A 58 18.31 -17.60 -14.00
C LYS A 58 16.80 -17.58 -14.27
N VAL A 59 16.02 -17.04 -13.33
CA VAL A 59 14.57 -16.87 -13.52
C VAL A 59 14.30 -15.88 -14.65
N TYR A 60 15.00 -14.74 -14.69
CA TYR A 60 14.83 -13.74 -15.74
C TYR A 60 15.28 -14.24 -17.12
N ALA A 61 16.38 -14.99 -17.21
CA ALA A 61 16.81 -15.64 -18.44
C ALA A 61 15.74 -16.62 -18.96
N ARG A 62 15.07 -17.37 -18.07
CA ARG A 62 13.96 -18.24 -18.45
C ARG A 62 12.75 -17.45 -18.97
N VAL A 63 12.42 -16.33 -18.32
CA VAL A 63 11.37 -15.41 -18.79
C VAL A 63 11.73 -14.85 -20.17
N CYS A 64 12.97 -14.39 -20.37
CA CYS A 64 13.46 -13.86 -21.63
C CYS A 64 13.39 -14.92 -22.75
N ALA A 65 13.76 -16.17 -22.45
CA ALA A 65 13.64 -17.28 -23.39
C ALA A 65 12.18 -17.51 -23.83
N LEU A 66 11.23 -17.50 -22.89
CA LEU A 66 9.79 -17.63 -23.20
C LEU A 66 9.23 -16.42 -23.96
N LYS A 67 9.70 -15.21 -23.63
CA LYS A 67 9.31 -13.97 -24.32
C LYS A 67 9.78 -13.97 -25.77
N ASN A 68 10.98 -14.47 -26.02
CA ASN A 68 11.58 -14.51 -27.36
C ASN A 68 11.15 -15.74 -28.17
N GLN A 69 10.53 -16.73 -27.53
CA GLN A 69 9.92 -17.87 -28.22
C GLN A 69 8.61 -17.42 -28.88
N ALA A 70 8.61 -17.38 -30.21
CA ALA A 70 7.40 -17.08 -30.97
C ALA A 70 6.35 -18.20 -30.80
N TYR A 71 5.08 -17.80 -30.74
CA TYR A 71 3.98 -18.75 -30.88
C TYR A 71 4.03 -19.40 -32.27
N SER A 72 3.71 -20.69 -32.34
CA SER A 72 3.67 -21.47 -33.58
C SER A 72 2.48 -22.41 -33.55
N SER A 73 1.64 -22.37 -34.57
CA SER A 73 0.52 -23.29 -34.73
C SER A 73 0.95 -24.70 -35.16
N LEU A 74 2.23 -24.87 -35.51
CA LEU A 74 2.82 -26.18 -35.81
C LEU A 74 3.25 -26.93 -34.55
N GLU A 75 3.36 -26.23 -33.42
CA GLU A 75 3.73 -26.81 -32.12
C GLU A 75 2.46 -27.20 -31.35
N PRO A 76 2.21 -28.50 -31.12
CA PRO A 76 0.99 -28.95 -30.46
C PRO A 76 0.81 -28.40 -29.05
N GLU A 77 1.90 -28.21 -28.31
CA GLU A 77 1.86 -27.67 -26.94
C GLU A 77 1.35 -26.22 -26.90
N HIS A 78 1.68 -25.42 -27.92
CA HIS A 78 1.23 -24.03 -28.01
C HIS A 78 -0.27 -23.95 -28.30
N GLU A 79 -0.75 -24.76 -29.24
CA GLU A 79 -2.17 -24.89 -29.56
C GLU A 79 -2.96 -25.43 -28.36
N GLU A 80 -2.42 -26.43 -27.65
CA GLU A 80 -3.06 -26.96 -26.43
C GLU A 80 -3.20 -25.89 -25.35
N MET A 81 -2.16 -25.08 -25.09
CA MET A 81 -2.26 -23.97 -24.13
C MET A 81 -3.33 -22.94 -24.52
N LEU A 82 -3.47 -22.66 -25.82
CA LEU A 82 -4.48 -21.73 -26.31
C LEU A 82 -5.90 -22.30 -26.18
N GLU A 83 -6.08 -23.60 -26.44
CA GLU A 83 -7.35 -24.30 -26.19
C GLU A 83 -7.69 -24.36 -24.70
N GLN A 84 -6.71 -24.65 -23.85
CA GLN A 84 -6.87 -24.64 -22.39
C GLN A 84 -7.30 -23.25 -21.90
N LEU A 85 -6.70 -22.18 -22.41
CA LEU A 85 -7.07 -20.81 -22.06
C LEU A 85 -8.56 -20.56 -22.34
N TRP A 86 -9.04 -20.92 -23.54
CA TRP A 86 -10.45 -20.79 -23.87
C TRP A 86 -11.35 -21.65 -22.98
N ALA A 87 -11.06 -22.95 -22.86
CA ALA A 87 -11.88 -23.88 -22.07
C ALA A 87 -11.95 -23.48 -20.58
N ASN A 88 -10.90 -22.83 -20.07
CA ASN A 88 -10.89 -22.30 -18.72
C ASN A 88 -11.76 -21.05 -18.56
N LEU A 89 -11.72 -20.14 -19.53
CA LEU A 89 -12.50 -18.90 -19.52
C LEU A 89 -13.98 -19.11 -19.89
N LYS A 90 -14.26 -20.03 -20.82
CA LYS A 90 -15.60 -20.34 -21.35
C LYS A 90 -15.85 -21.86 -21.37
N PRO A 91 -16.11 -22.48 -20.19
CA PRO A 91 -16.32 -23.93 -20.08
C PRO A 91 -17.46 -24.46 -20.95
N ASP A 92 -18.55 -23.72 -21.05
CA ASP A 92 -19.81 -24.19 -21.62
C ASP A 92 -19.99 -23.79 -23.09
N THR A 93 -18.95 -23.20 -23.70
CA THR A 93 -18.99 -22.70 -25.08
C THR A 93 -17.81 -23.25 -25.84
N ARG A 94 -18.08 -24.07 -26.86
CA ARG A 94 -17.05 -24.50 -27.81
C ARG A 94 -17.06 -23.56 -29.00
N ARG A 95 -15.87 -23.13 -29.45
CA ARG A 95 -15.75 -22.34 -30.68
C ARG A 95 -16.16 -23.17 -31.89
N GLU A 96 -17.06 -22.63 -32.71
CA GLU A 96 -17.54 -23.31 -33.92
C GLU A 96 -16.54 -23.20 -35.07
N GLY A 97 -15.85 -22.05 -35.19
CA GLY A 97 -14.90 -21.80 -36.27
C GLY A 97 -13.51 -22.43 -36.08
N GLY A 98 -13.33 -23.24 -35.04
CA GLY A 98 -12.06 -23.87 -34.71
C GLY A 98 -10.98 -22.86 -34.30
N ARG A 99 -9.78 -23.01 -34.89
CA ARG A 99 -8.60 -22.20 -34.53
C ARG A 99 -8.59 -20.80 -35.15
N ILE A 100 -9.16 -20.61 -36.33
CA ILE A 100 -9.22 -19.31 -37.02
C ILE A 100 -10.67 -18.85 -37.05
N THR A 101 -11.04 -17.99 -36.09
CA THR A 101 -12.43 -17.58 -35.87
C THR A 101 -12.51 -16.20 -35.22
N LYS A 102 -13.59 -15.46 -35.48
CA LYS A 102 -13.86 -14.17 -34.82
C LYS A 102 -14.22 -14.33 -33.34
N GLU A 103 -14.57 -15.54 -32.91
CA GLU A 103 -14.96 -15.85 -31.52
C GLU A 103 -13.82 -15.57 -30.52
N TRP A 104 -12.56 -15.54 -30.96
CA TRP A 104 -11.43 -15.12 -30.14
C TRP A 104 -11.57 -13.70 -29.57
N GLY A 105 -12.31 -12.83 -30.27
CA GLY A 105 -12.67 -11.50 -29.78
C GLY A 105 -13.50 -11.52 -28.50
N GLU A 106 -14.23 -12.61 -28.22
CA GLU A 106 -15.06 -12.73 -27.01
C GLU A 106 -14.24 -12.88 -25.72
N ILE A 107 -12.99 -13.31 -25.82
CA ILE A 107 -12.02 -13.30 -24.72
C ILE A 107 -10.96 -12.19 -24.89
N GLY A 108 -11.18 -11.28 -25.84
CA GLY A 108 -10.40 -10.06 -26.01
C GLY A 108 -9.10 -10.20 -26.82
N PHE A 109 -8.97 -11.21 -27.68
CA PHE A 109 -7.92 -11.23 -28.72
C PHE A 109 -8.30 -10.38 -29.94
N GLN A 110 -7.32 -10.00 -30.76
CA GLN A 110 -7.55 -9.19 -31.95
C GLN A 110 -7.68 -10.07 -33.20
N GLY A 111 -8.58 -9.67 -34.11
CA GLY A 111 -8.78 -10.36 -35.38
C GLY A 111 -9.34 -11.78 -35.22
N THR A 112 -8.96 -12.67 -36.14
CA THR A 112 -9.43 -14.07 -36.17
C THR A 112 -8.39 -15.06 -35.68
N ASP A 113 -7.15 -14.60 -35.43
CA ASP A 113 -6.01 -15.44 -35.09
C ASP A 113 -5.19 -14.80 -33.94
N PRO A 114 -5.27 -15.38 -32.71
CA PRO A 114 -4.49 -14.96 -31.56
C PRO A 114 -2.97 -14.97 -31.75
N MET A 115 -2.43 -15.72 -32.72
CA MET A 115 -0.99 -15.77 -32.99
C MET A 115 -0.40 -14.37 -33.20
N SER A 116 -1.17 -13.48 -33.84
CA SER A 116 -0.73 -12.12 -34.14
C SER A 116 -0.62 -11.22 -32.89
N ASP A 117 -1.34 -11.52 -31.82
CA ASP A 117 -1.30 -10.76 -30.55
C ASP A 117 -0.01 -11.06 -29.76
N PHE A 118 0.56 -12.27 -29.90
CA PHE A 118 1.73 -12.69 -29.14
C PHE A 118 3.08 -12.21 -29.71
N ARG A 119 3.10 -11.41 -30.79
CA ARG A 119 4.35 -11.01 -31.46
C ARG A 119 5.35 -10.28 -30.57
N GLY A 120 4.87 -9.48 -29.61
CA GLY A 120 5.74 -8.69 -28.73
C GLY A 120 6.27 -9.47 -27.52
N MET A 121 5.38 -10.16 -26.82
CA MET A 121 5.69 -10.86 -25.55
C MET A 121 5.86 -12.37 -25.70
N GLY A 122 5.78 -12.89 -26.93
CA GLY A 122 5.95 -14.29 -27.27
C GLY A 122 5.06 -15.22 -26.46
N LEU A 123 5.55 -16.45 -26.30
CA LEU A 123 4.89 -17.51 -25.57
C LEU A 123 4.70 -17.17 -24.09
N PHE A 124 5.54 -16.31 -23.52
CA PHE A 124 5.45 -15.92 -22.10
C PHE A 124 4.08 -15.33 -21.73
N SER A 125 3.51 -14.50 -22.61
CA SER A 125 2.18 -13.92 -22.39
C SER A 125 1.05 -14.96 -22.43
N LEU A 126 1.14 -15.96 -23.31
CA LEU A 126 0.20 -17.08 -23.34
C LEU A 126 0.31 -17.94 -22.07
N VAL A 127 1.53 -18.22 -21.63
CA VAL A 127 1.78 -18.95 -20.37
C VAL A 127 1.18 -18.20 -19.18
N GLN A 128 1.34 -16.87 -19.10
CA GLN A 128 0.75 -16.05 -18.05
C GLN A 128 -0.78 -16.05 -18.07
N LEU A 129 -1.39 -15.83 -19.24
CA LEU A 129 -2.84 -15.89 -19.42
C LEU A 129 -3.40 -17.25 -19.04
N ASN A 130 -2.77 -18.34 -19.50
CA ASN A 130 -3.21 -19.69 -19.19
C ASN A 130 -3.02 -20.03 -17.71
N HIS A 131 -1.92 -19.59 -17.06
CA HIS A 131 -1.75 -19.73 -15.61
C HIS A 131 -2.87 -19.02 -14.84
N PHE A 132 -3.23 -17.80 -15.24
CA PHE A 132 -4.32 -17.06 -14.62
C PHE A 132 -5.66 -17.81 -14.77
N ALA A 133 -6.00 -18.22 -16.00
CA ALA A 133 -7.25 -18.91 -16.29
C ALA A 133 -7.34 -20.30 -15.63
N LYS A 134 -6.23 -21.03 -15.51
CA LYS A 134 -6.17 -22.38 -14.93
C LYS A 134 -6.12 -22.36 -13.41
N SER A 135 -5.22 -21.57 -12.82
CA SER A 135 -4.95 -21.56 -11.38
C SER A 135 -5.92 -20.66 -10.59
N TYR A 136 -6.49 -19.64 -11.25
CA TYR A 136 -7.40 -18.66 -10.65
C TYR A 136 -8.67 -18.52 -11.50
N ARG A 137 -9.26 -19.67 -11.83
CA ARG A 137 -10.37 -19.77 -12.79
C ARG A 137 -11.55 -18.86 -12.47
N ILE A 138 -11.96 -18.79 -11.21
CA ILE A 138 -13.10 -17.97 -10.78
C ILE A 138 -12.79 -16.49 -11.01
N GLU A 139 -11.62 -16.04 -10.59
CA GLU A 139 -11.18 -14.67 -10.76
C GLU A 139 -11.00 -14.30 -12.24
N ALA A 140 -10.46 -15.21 -13.06
CA ALA A 140 -10.29 -15.00 -14.49
C ALA A 140 -11.63 -14.88 -15.23
N GLN A 141 -12.60 -15.75 -14.90
CA GLN A 141 -13.96 -15.67 -15.45
C GLN A 141 -14.70 -14.42 -15.02
N HIS A 142 -14.55 -14.00 -13.75
CA HIS A 142 -15.12 -12.75 -13.26
C HIS A 142 -14.52 -11.54 -13.99
N ALA A 143 -13.19 -11.48 -14.10
CA ALA A 143 -12.50 -10.43 -14.83
C ALA A 143 -12.90 -10.41 -16.33
N LEU A 144 -13.11 -11.57 -16.95
CA LEU A 144 -13.65 -11.65 -18.31
C LEU A 144 -15.08 -11.09 -18.39
N GLY A 145 -15.94 -11.40 -17.42
CA GLY A 145 -17.29 -10.83 -17.31
C GLY A 145 -17.26 -9.30 -17.20
N GLU A 146 -16.42 -8.76 -16.31
CA GLU A 146 -16.23 -7.32 -16.15
C GLU A 146 -15.63 -6.66 -17.39
N SER A 147 -14.71 -7.33 -18.08
CA SER A 147 -14.09 -6.83 -19.31
C SER A 147 -15.10 -6.62 -20.45
N ASN A 148 -16.26 -7.29 -20.40
CA ASN A 148 -17.34 -7.15 -21.36
C ASN A 148 -18.43 -6.15 -20.90
N HIS A 149 -18.15 -5.32 -19.89
CA HIS A 149 -19.12 -4.36 -19.37
C HIS A 149 -19.56 -3.32 -20.44
N PRO A 150 -20.85 -3.02 -20.62
CA PRO A 150 -21.35 -2.18 -21.73
C PRO A 150 -20.69 -0.81 -21.87
N THR A 151 -20.25 -0.19 -20.75
CA THR A 151 -19.66 1.15 -20.73
C THR A 151 -18.20 1.22 -20.28
N ARG A 152 -17.63 0.12 -19.78
CA ARG A 152 -16.29 0.08 -19.18
C ARG A 152 -15.50 -1.15 -19.66
N TRP A 153 -15.80 -1.56 -20.89
CA TRP A 153 -15.20 -2.74 -21.47
C TRP A 153 -13.70 -2.53 -21.71
N TYR A 154 -12.95 -3.63 -21.69
CA TYR A 154 -11.57 -3.69 -22.11
C TYR A 154 -11.30 -5.07 -22.72
N PRO A 155 -10.37 -5.20 -23.68
CA PRO A 155 -10.06 -6.51 -24.28
C PRO A 155 -9.25 -7.35 -23.29
N PHE A 156 -9.86 -8.37 -22.68
CA PHE A 156 -9.24 -9.18 -21.62
C PHE A 156 -7.85 -9.72 -21.99
N ALA A 157 -7.72 -10.47 -23.10
CA ALA A 157 -6.45 -11.08 -23.47
C ALA A 157 -5.37 -10.04 -23.83
N VAL A 158 -5.71 -9.03 -24.66
CA VAL A 158 -4.77 -7.95 -25.02
C VAL A 158 -4.33 -7.15 -23.79
N THR A 159 -5.24 -6.87 -22.86
CA THR A 159 -4.90 -6.20 -21.60
C THR A 159 -3.93 -7.06 -20.79
N GLY A 160 -4.16 -8.38 -20.72
CA GLY A 160 -3.23 -9.31 -20.09
C GLY A 160 -1.84 -9.31 -20.74
N ILE A 161 -1.77 -9.33 -22.08
CA ILE A 161 -0.49 -9.22 -22.81
C ILE A 161 0.23 -7.90 -22.50
N ASN A 162 -0.50 -6.79 -22.38
CA ASN A 162 0.07 -5.51 -21.98
C ASN A 162 0.60 -5.52 -20.53
N ILE A 163 -0.09 -6.20 -19.61
CA ILE A 163 0.41 -6.41 -18.24
C ILE A 163 1.69 -7.26 -18.27
N THR A 164 1.77 -8.27 -19.14
CA THR A 164 3.01 -9.02 -19.36
C THR A 164 4.14 -8.10 -19.80
N ALA A 165 3.89 -7.16 -20.71
CA ALA A 165 4.89 -6.17 -21.12
C ALA A 165 5.35 -5.28 -19.96
N PHE A 166 4.42 -4.76 -19.16
CA PHE A 166 4.75 -4.01 -17.95
C PHE A 166 5.58 -4.84 -16.95
N MET A 167 5.29 -6.13 -16.81
CA MET A 167 6.12 -7.01 -15.97
C MET A 167 7.54 -7.16 -16.49
N ILE A 168 7.75 -7.20 -17.80
CA ILE A 168 9.09 -7.21 -18.39
C ILE A 168 9.83 -5.90 -18.06
N GLU A 169 9.16 -4.75 -18.14
CA GLU A 169 9.75 -3.46 -17.74
C GLU A 169 10.18 -3.47 -16.26
N LEU A 170 9.35 -4.02 -15.36
CA LEU A 170 9.71 -4.16 -13.94
C LEU A 170 10.89 -5.12 -13.70
N ILE A 171 11.07 -6.12 -14.56
CA ILE A 171 12.21 -7.05 -14.54
C ILE A 171 13.46 -6.33 -15.02
N ASP A 172 13.37 -5.58 -16.13
CA ASP A 172 14.49 -4.81 -16.69
C ASP A 172 14.96 -3.73 -15.70
N GLU A 173 14.04 -3.13 -14.94
CA GLU A 173 14.34 -2.20 -13.83
C GLU A 173 14.72 -2.89 -12.50
N ARG A 174 14.78 -4.24 -12.47
CA ARG A 174 15.14 -5.06 -11.29
C ARG A 174 14.22 -4.84 -10.07
N LEU A 175 13.01 -4.32 -10.27
CA LEU A 175 12.07 -4.00 -9.18
C LEU A 175 11.43 -5.25 -8.56
N LEU A 176 11.50 -6.40 -9.23
CA LEU A 176 10.95 -7.67 -8.75
C LEU A 176 11.97 -8.55 -8.00
N ASP A 177 13.26 -8.20 -7.96
CA ASP A 177 14.33 -8.98 -7.35
C ASP A 177 14.01 -9.36 -5.89
N VAL A 178 13.49 -8.39 -5.12
CA VAL A 178 13.13 -8.59 -3.71
C VAL A 178 12.05 -9.66 -3.49
N LYS A 179 11.18 -9.86 -4.48
CA LYS A 179 10.15 -10.91 -4.42
C LYS A 179 10.75 -12.28 -4.67
N LEU A 180 11.83 -12.36 -5.43
CA LEU A 180 12.48 -13.60 -5.83
C LEU A 180 13.57 -14.07 -4.85
N TYR A 181 14.31 -13.17 -4.19
CA TYR A 181 15.42 -13.54 -3.30
C TYR A 181 15.07 -14.54 -2.19
N ARG A 182 13.83 -14.55 -1.72
CA ARG A 182 13.35 -15.49 -0.68
C ARG A 182 13.18 -16.93 -1.20
N HIS A 183 13.03 -17.11 -2.50
CA HIS A 183 12.82 -18.42 -3.14
C HIS A 183 14.13 -19.09 -3.55
N ALA A 184 15.25 -18.36 -3.46
CA ALA A 184 16.59 -18.85 -3.79
C ALA A 184 17.16 -19.88 -2.79
N ALA A 185 16.42 -20.29 -1.76
CA ALA A 185 16.92 -21.16 -0.69
C ALA A 185 17.29 -22.59 -1.15
N ASN A 186 16.79 -23.03 -2.32
CA ASN A 186 17.02 -24.37 -2.86
C ASN A 186 17.68 -24.25 -4.24
N GLY A 187 18.98 -24.49 -4.40
CA GLY A 187 19.72 -24.22 -5.65
C GLY A 187 19.48 -25.20 -6.83
N GLY A 188 18.28 -25.76 -6.99
CA GLY A 188 17.94 -26.74 -8.04
C GLY A 188 17.14 -26.16 -9.22
N TYR A 189 16.93 -26.96 -10.27
CA TYR A 189 16.08 -26.61 -11.43
C TYR A 189 14.64 -26.28 -10.99
N ASP A 190 14.11 -27.08 -10.04
CA ASP A 190 12.82 -26.87 -9.37
C ASP A 190 12.65 -25.47 -8.75
N ALA A 191 13.75 -24.84 -8.34
CA ALA A 191 13.68 -23.50 -7.78
C ALA A 191 13.50 -22.42 -8.84
N VAL A 192 14.07 -22.60 -10.04
CA VAL A 192 13.86 -21.64 -11.16
C VAL A 192 12.38 -21.67 -11.55
N ASP A 193 11.79 -22.86 -11.65
CA ASP A 193 10.35 -23.02 -11.91
C ASP A 193 9.49 -22.42 -10.78
N THR A 194 9.92 -22.56 -9.53
CA THR A 194 9.28 -21.88 -8.37
C THR A 194 9.36 -20.36 -8.50
N GLY A 195 10.50 -19.81 -8.92
CA GLY A 195 10.67 -18.38 -9.17
C GLY A 195 9.81 -17.88 -10.32
N LEU A 196 9.74 -18.65 -11.41
CA LEU A 196 8.88 -18.36 -12.57
C LEU A 196 7.39 -18.37 -12.16
N LYS A 197 6.96 -19.37 -11.39
CA LYS A 197 5.62 -19.42 -10.80
C LYS A 197 5.33 -18.18 -9.93
N GLN A 198 6.29 -17.73 -9.13
CA GLN A 198 6.12 -16.52 -8.32
C GLN A 198 5.90 -15.27 -9.18
N LEU A 199 6.52 -15.17 -10.36
CA LEU A 199 6.24 -14.10 -11.32
C LEU A 199 4.83 -14.23 -11.91
N HIS A 200 4.41 -15.44 -12.29
CA HIS A 200 3.03 -15.68 -12.72
C HIS A 200 1.99 -15.34 -11.64
N ASP A 201 2.31 -15.54 -10.36
CA ASP A 201 1.43 -15.13 -9.27
C ASP A 201 1.42 -13.61 -9.07
N ILE A 202 2.55 -12.91 -9.33
CA ILE A 202 2.61 -11.44 -9.31
C ILE A 202 1.74 -10.84 -10.43
N TYR A 203 1.80 -11.44 -11.63
CA TYR A 203 0.93 -11.09 -12.75
C TYR A 203 -0.55 -11.09 -12.34
N VAL A 204 -0.99 -12.12 -11.60
CA VAL A 204 -2.36 -12.24 -11.09
C VAL A 204 -2.62 -11.34 -9.86
N MET A 205 -1.64 -11.08 -9.00
CA MET A 205 -1.84 -10.22 -7.83
C MET A 205 -2.04 -8.74 -8.21
N GLY A 206 -1.59 -8.31 -9.38
CA GLY A 206 -1.97 -7.01 -9.98
C GLY A 206 -3.45 -6.91 -10.36
N THR A 207 -4.16 -8.05 -10.50
CA THR A 207 -5.58 -8.14 -10.89
C THR A 207 -6.53 -8.41 -9.71
N GLY A 208 -6.10 -8.08 -8.48
CA GLY A 208 -7.05 -7.91 -7.37
C GLY A 208 -7.24 -9.12 -6.47
N ARG A 209 -6.19 -9.91 -6.20
CA ARG A 209 -6.18 -10.74 -4.99
C ARG A 209 -5.45 -10.02 -3.86
N SER A 210 -6.25 -9.53 -2.92
CA SER A 210 -5.95 -9.74 -1.51
C SER A 210 -5.66 -11.22 -1.32
N GLY A 211 -4.39 -11.62 -1.48
CA GLY A 211 -3.95 -12.95 -1.12
C GLY A 211 -4.38 -13.25 0.31
N SER A 212 -4.28 -14.51 0.70
CA SER A 212 -4.30 -14.98 2.08
C SER A 212 -3.13 -14.39 2.90
N GLY A 213 -2.93 -13.08 2.84
CA GLY A 213 -2.21 -12.33 3.84
C GLY A 213 -2.91 -12.64 5.16
N ARG A 214 -2.10 -13.12 6.12
CA ARG A 214 -2.41 -13.26 7.55
C ARG A 214 -3.80 -12.74 7.88
N ALA A 215 -4.72 -13.68 8.16
CA ALA A 215 -6.09 -13.43 8.61
C ALA A 215 -6.19 -12.04 9.22
N ARG A 216 -6.74 -11.10 8.43
CA ARG A 216 -6.75 -9.65 8.65
C ARG A 216 -6.09 -9.31 9.98
N ALA A 217 -4.79 -8.98 9.95
CA ALA A 217 -4.30 -8.03 10.91
C ALA A 217 -5.04 -6.72 10.59
N HIS A 218 -6.33 -6.65 10.97
CA HIS A 218 -6.95 -5.40 11.29
C HIS A 218 -5.95 -4.82 12.27
N ALA A 219 -5.14 -3.87 11.81
CA ALA A 219 -4.54 -2.89 12.68
C ALA A 219 -5.76 -2.32 13.37
N LYS A 220 -6.14 -2.93 14.52
CA LYS A 220 -7.23 -2.48 15.34
C LYS A 220 -6.85 -1.03 15.50
N LYS A 221 -7.65 -0.10 14.97
CA LYS A 221 -7.42 1.33 15.11
C LYS A 221 -7.64 1.69 16.59
N LYS A 222 -6.90 1.03 17.48
CA LYS A 222 -7.09 0.96 18.92
C LYS A 222 -6.81 2.34 19.48
N GLN A 223 -5.81 3.03 18.92
CA GLN A 223 -5.53 4.42 19.25
C GLN A 223 -6.66 5.36 18.82
N TYR A 224 -7.19 5.24 17.59
CA TYR A 224 -8.32 6.04 17.13
C TYR A 224 -9.58 5.78 17.98
N LYS A 225 -9.96 4.50 18.15
CA LYS A 225 -11.12 4.09 18.96
C LYS A 225 -10.96 4.51 20.42
N ARG A 226 -9.75 4.43 20.98
CA ARG A 226 -9.46 4.89 22.35
C ARG A 226 -9.50 6.42 22.45
N GLY A 227 -9.09 7.16 21.42
CA GLY A 227 -9.14 8.62 21.39
C GLY A 227 -10.55 9.19 21.17
N HIS A 228 -11.42 8.46 20.46
CA HIS A 228 -12.83 8.84 20.23
C HIS A 228 -13.81 8.19 21.24
N ALA A 229 -13.31 7.37 22.17
CA ALA A 229 -14.16 6.80 23.21
C ALA A 229 -14.61 7.92 24.16
N THR A 230 -15.91 7.99 24.46
CA THR A 230 -16.52 9.03 25.29
C THR A 230 -15.83 9.18 26.66
N LYS A 231 -15.38 8.05 27.25
CA LYS A 231 -14.64 8.04 28.52
C LYS A 231 -13.28 8.76 28.52
N ASN A 232 -12.74 9.04 27.34
CA ASN A 232 -11.46 9.75 27.17
C ASN A 232 -11.65 11.11 26.49
N ARG A 233 -12.89 11.59 26.34
CA ARG A 233 -13.18 12.89 25.74
C ARG A 233 -12.60 13.99 26.63
N SER A 234 -11.80 14.87 26.05
CA SER A 234 -11.32 16.08 26.73
C SER A 234 -12.45 17.07 26.95
N ARG A 235 -12.30 17.97 27.93
CA ARG A 235 -13.22 19.11 28.10
C ARG A 235 -13.33 19.89 26.79
N ASP A 236 -14.56 20.24 26.42
CA ASP A 236 -14.83 21.03 25.22
C ASP A 236 -14.35 22.48 25.41
N ILE A 237 -14.18 23.21 24.31
CA ILE A 237 -13.56 24.55 24.33
C ILE A 237 -14.46 25.58 25.03
N ASP A 238 -15.76 25.50 24.83
CA ASP A 238 -16.78 26.35 25.46
C ASP A 238 -16.82 26.17 26.98
N GLN A 239 -16.78 24.94 27.47
CA GLN A 239 -16.72 24.65 28.89
C GLN A 239 -15.46 25.26 29.55
N ILE A 240 -14.31 25.18 28.87
CA ILE A 240 -13.07 25.80 29.36
C ILE A 240 -13.16 27.34 29.33
N GLN A 241 -13.83 27.92 28.35
CA GLN A 241 -14.04 29.37 28.29
C GLN A 241 -14.91 29.85 29.46
N ASP A 242 -15.90 29.07 29.87
CA ASP A 242 -16.72 29.35 31.06
C ASP A 242 -15.91 29.21 32.35
N ASP A 243 -15.10 28.15 32.48
CA ASP A 243 -14.18 27.97 33.62
C ASP A 243 -13.23 29.18 33.76
N LEU A 244 -12.64 29.64 32.65
CA LEU A 244 -11.75 30.81 32.63
C LEU A 244 -12.47 32.13 32.94
N ARG A 245 -13.76 32.26 32.59
CA ARG A 245 -14.58 33.40 33.01
C ARG A 245 -14.81 33.37 34.52
N ALA A 246 -15.12 32.21 35.07
CA ALA A 246 -15.29 32.05 36.52
C ALA A 246 -13.99 32.38 37.28
N GLU A 247 -12.83 31.92 36.81
CA GLU A 247 -11.52 32.26 37.39
C GLU A 247 -11.24 33.77 37.36
N LYS A 248 -11.62 34.46 36.27
CA LYS A 248 -11.48 35.92 36.19
C LYS A 248 -12.36 36.67 37.17
N VAL A 249 -13.61 36.23 37.35
CA VAL A 249 -14.57 36.87 38.27
C VAL A 249 -14.17 36.64 39.72
N THR A 250 -13.71 35.43 40.05
CA THR A 250 -13.35 35.04 41.42
C THR A 250 -11.93 35.41 41.82
N GLY A 251 -11.06 35.71 40.84
CA GLY A 251 -9.65 36.06 41.06
C GLY A 251 -8.79 34.92 41.60
N LYS A 252 -9.33 33.69 41.67
CA LYS A 252 -8.64 32.49 42.16
C LYS A 252 -8.61 31.44 41.06
N SER A 253 -7.48 30.74 40.94
CA SER A 253 -7.39 29.55 40.07
C SER A 253 -8.34 28.47 40.58
N THR A 254 -8.86 27.65 39.66
CA THR A 254 -9.70 26.49 40.02
C THR A 254 -8.93 25.57 40.96
N ALA A 255 -9.28 25.58 42.25
CA ALA A 255 -8.69 24.75 43.27
C ALA A 255 -9.54 23.48 43.43
N PHE A 256 -8.89 22.33 43.40
CA PHE A 256 -9.51 21.03 43.62
C PHE A 256 -9.16 20.54 45.03
N GLU A 257 -10.10 19.85 45.66
CA GLU A 257 -9.84 19.11 46.89
C GLU A 257 -8.82 17.99 46.63
N GLU A 258 -8.07 17.58 47.65
CA GLU A 258 -7.07 16.53 47.53
C GLU A 258 -7.74 15.20 47.17
N ASP A 259 -7.51 14.74 45.95
CA ASP A 259 -8.08 13.51 45.41
C ASP A 259 -6.96 12.50 45.11
N GLU A 260 -6.95 11.39 45.86
CA GLU A 260 -5.96 10.32 45.75
C GLU A 260 -5.96 9.63 44.37
N ASP A 261 -7.07 9.67 43.64
CA ASP A 261 -7.20 9.05 42.31
C ASP A 261 -6.66 9.95 41.17
N LEU A 262 -6.32 11.21 41.46
CA LEU A 262 -5.81 12.16 40.47
C LEU A 262 -4.28 12.34 40.55
N PRO A 263 -3.60 12.55 39.40
CA PRO A 263 -2.18 12.86 39.37
C PRO A 263 -1.86 14.09 40.24
N GLY A 264 -0.88 13.95 41.14
CA GLY A 264 -0.46 15.04 42.02
C GLY A 264 -1.53 15.49 43.02
N LEU A 265 -2.42 14.57 43.44
CA LEU A 265 -3.55 14.85 44.34
C LEU A 265 -4.51 15.93 43.82
N GLY A 266 -4.59 16.09 42.50
CA GLY A 266 -5.40 17.12 41.84
C GLY A 266 -4.86 18.56 41.95
N GLN A 267 -3.74 18.78 42.66
CA GLN A 267 -3.25 20.12 43.01
C GLN A 267 -2.65 20.89 41.84
N PHE A 268 -2.03 20.21 40.87
CA PHE A 268 -1.33 20.86 39.75
C PHE A 268 -2.17 20.83 38.47
N TYR A 269 -3.17 21.72 38.39
CA TYR A 269 -4.08 21.80 37.24
C TYR A 269 -3.73 22.89 36.22
N CYS A 270 -4.08 22.67 34.95
CA CYS A 270 -3.99 23.65 33.87
C CYS A 270 -5.37 23.86 33.22
N THR A 271 -6.03 24.96 33.55
CA THR A 271 -7.39 25.30 33.09
C THR A 271 -7.55 25.31 31.57
N PRO A 272 -6.68 25.97 30.76
CA PRO A 272 -6.83 25.98 29.30
C PRO A 272 -6.77 24.59 28.63
N CYS A 273 -6.08 23.64 29.25
CA CYS A 273 -5.87 22.30 28.71
C CYS A 273 -6.72 21.24 29.40
N GLY A 274 -7.42 21.58 30.48
CA GLY A 274 -8.25 20.66 31.26
C GLY A 274 -7.49 19.44 31.79
N ARG A 275 -6.23 19.60 32.25
CA ARG A 275 -5.34 18.50 32.61
C ARG A 275 -4.67 18.70 33.97
N HIS A 276 -4.59 17.61 34.74
CA HIS A 276 -3.82 17.49 35.98
C HIS A 276 -2.40 16.98 35.70
N PHE A 277 -1.44 17.44 36.49
CA PHE A 277 -0.03 17.07 36.42
C PHE A 277 0.45 16.53 37.77
N ILE A 278 1.52 15.75 37.76
CA ILE A 278 2.08 15.10 38.95
C ILE A 278 2.74 16.14 39.88
N ASP A 279 3.42 17.14 39.29
CA ASP A 279 4.19 18.15 40.00
C ASP A 279 4.16 19.52 39.28
N ALA A 280 4.45 20.59 40.02
CA ALA A 280 4.52 21.95 39.48
C ALA A 280 5.55 22.09 38.34
N LYS A 281 6.68 21.39 38.42
CA LYS A 281 7.77 21.48 37.43
C LYS A 281 7.30 20.94 36.08
N THR A 282 6.62 19.80 36.05
CA THR A 282 6.05 19.24 34.82
C THR A 282 4.95 20.12 34.23
N ARG A 283 4.09 20.71 35.07
CA ARG A 283 3.08 21.69 34.62
C ARG A 283 3.76 22.88 33.93
N ASP A 284 4.81 23.44 34.52
CA ASP A 284 5.48 24.62 33.98
C ASP A 284 6.23 24.32 32.66
N VAL A 285 6.75 23.10 32.50
CA VAL A 285 7.27 22.62 31.21
C VAL A 285 6.13 22.53 30.18
N HIS A 286 4.97 22.00 30.56
CA HIS A 286 3.80 21.91 29.69
C HIS A 286 3.36 23.29 29.16
N LEU A 287 3.34 24.32 30.00
CA LEU A 287 2.96 25.69 29.61
C LEU A 287 3.84 26.24 28.46
N LYS A 288 5.10 25.80 28.39
CA LYS A 288 6.05 26.24 27.35
C LYS A 288 5.88 25.50 26.01
N THR A 289 5.16 24.37 25.99
CA THR A 289 5.02 23.51 24.81
C THR A 289 4.15 24.13 23.72
N LYS A 290 4.39 23.71 22.46
CA LYS A 290 3.57 24.13 21.31
C LYS A 290 2.10 23.73 21.45
N VAL A 291 1.81 22.61 22.11
CA VAL A 291 0.45 22.11 22.32
C VAL A 291 -0.36 23.07 23.18
N HIS A 292 0.20 23.51 24.32
CA HIS A 292 -0.45 24.49 25.19
C HIS A 292 -0.67 25.84 24.49
N LYS A 293 0.36 26.35 23.81
CA LYS A 293 0.28 27.61 23.04
C LYS A 293 -0.78 27.58 21.95
N ARG A 294 -0.99 26.43 21.30
CA ARG A 294 -2.07 26.26 20.32
C ARG A 294 -3.44 26.25 21.01
N ARG A 295 -3.58 25.54 22.14
CA ARG A 295 -4.84 25.48 22.89
C ARG A 295 -5.28 26.87 23.37
N LEU A 296 -4.36 27.73 23.82
CA LEU A 296 -4.66 29.11 24.17
C LEU A 296 -5.25 29.91 22.99
N LYS A 297 -4.80 29.65 21.76
CA LYS A 297 -5.38 30.28 20.56
C LYS A 297 -6.79 29.79 20.28
N ASP A 298 -7.03 28.48 20.43
CA ASP A 298 -8.36 27.88 20.25
C ASP A 298 -9.36 28.46 21.28
N VAL A 299 -8.94 28.57 22.55
CA VAL A 299 -9.74 29.13 23.64
C VAL A 299 -9.95 30.64 23.49
N ALA A 300 -9.06 31.36 22.81
CA ALA A 300 -9.22 32.79 22.54
C ALA A 300 -10.24 33.09 21.43
N GLN A 301 -10.70 32.07 20.69
CA GLN A 301 -11.76 32.26 19.70
C GLN A 301 -13.08 32.64 20.38
N LYS A 302 -14.00 33.25 19.63
CA LYS A 302 -15.33 33.57 20.15
C LYS A 302 -16.01 32.27 20.59
N GLN A 303 -16.56 32.27 21.81
CA GLN A 303 -17.32 31.14 22.33
C GLN A 303 -18.51 30.87 21.43
N TYR A 304 -18.66 29.61 21.04
CA TYR A 304 -19.82 29.14 20.29
C TYR A 304 -21.05 29.15 21.22
N THR A 305 -22.15 29.75 20.76
CA THR A 305 -23.37 29.85 21.56
C THR A 305 -24.48 29.00 20.97
N GLN A 306 -25.38 28.50 21.82
CA GLN A 306 -26.57 27.77 21.37
C GLN A 306 -27.42 28.58 20.38
N ASN A 307 -27.47 29.91 20.54
CA ASN A 307 -28.19 30.80 19.62
C ASN A 307 -27.58 30.79 18.21
N GLU A 308 -26.25 30.77 18.10
CA GLU A 308 -25.54 30.67 16.83
C GLU A 308 -25.79 29.30 16.15
N ALA A 309 -25.87 28.23 16.95
CA ALA A 309 -26.27 26.91 16.47
C ALA A 309 -27.70 26.89 15.90
N MET A 310 -28.64 27.51 16.63
CA MET A 310 -30.03 27.62 16.20
C MET A 310 -30.17 28.47 14.93
N GLN A 311 -29.44 29.58 14.83
CA GLN A 311 -29.38 30.39 13.61
C GLN A 311 -28.87 29.59 12.41
N GLY A 312 -27.77 28.84 12.58
CA GLY A 312 -27.24 27.96 11.53
C GLY A 312 -28.19 26.83 11.13
N ALA A 313 -29.03 26.36 12.05
CA ALA A 313 -30.09 25.37 11.79
C ALA A 313 -31.39 25.99 11.23
N GLY A 314 -31.40 27.29 10.90
CA GLY A 314 -32.57 28.00 10.36
C GLY A 314 -33.65 28.34 11.39
N LYS A 315 -33.35 28.21 12.69
CA LYS A 315 -34.23 28.56 13.82
C LYS A 315 -33.84 29.92 14.43
N GLY A 316 -33.67 30.93 13.58
CA GLY A 316 -33.39 32.29 14.04
C GLY A 316 -34.56 32.86 14.82
N VAL A 317 -34.31 33.45 15.98
CA VAL A 317 -35.31 34.28 16.69
C VAL A 317 -35.21 35.68 16.10
N GLU A 318 -36.24 36.09 15.35
CA GLU A 318 -36.34 37.45 14.84
C GLU A 318 -36.62 38.41 16.01
N THR A 319 -35.64 39.26 16.33
CA THR A 319 -35.80 40.25 17.40
C THR A 319 -36.45 41.49 16.82
N TYR A 320 -37.71 41.72 17.17
CA TYR A 320 -38.42 42.95 16.82
C TYR A 320 -37.95 44.06 17.75
N LYS A 321 -37.51 45.19 17.18
CA LYS A 321 -37.36 46.43 17.96
C LYS A 321 -38.75 46.87 18.40
N PRO A 322 -39.06 46.95 19.71
CA PRO A 322 -40.36 47.38 20.16
C PRO A 322 -40.63 48.81 19.67
N ALA A 323 -41.82 49.07 19.13
CA ALA A 323 -42.20 50.38 18.60
C ALA A 323 -42.17 51.51 19.64
N ARG A 324 -42.15 51.16 20.94
CA ARG A 324 -41.88 52.07 22.05
C ARG A 324 -40.87 51.40 22.99
N PRO A 325 -39.60 51.82 23.00
CA PRO A 325 -38.66 51.38 24.02
C PRO A 325 -39.23 51.77 25.39
N LYS A 326 -39.36 50.82 26.31
CA LYS A 326 -39.49 51.18 27.73
C LYS A 326 -38.12 51.68 28.16
N GLU A 327 -38.04 52.89 28.69
CA GLU A 327 -36.87 53.34 29.43
C GLU A 327 -36.70 52.41 30.63
N ILE A 328 -35.76 51.48 30.52
CA ILE A 328 -35.25 50.76 31.68
C ILE A 328 -34.26 51.75 32.29
N HIS A 329 -34.67 52.37 33.41
CA HIS A 329 -33.75 53.04 34.29
C HIS A 329 -32.84 51.95 34.88
N ASP A 330 -31.63 51.80 34.36
CA ASP A 330 -30.59 50.99 34.99
C ASP A 330 -30.29 51.62 36.35
N MET A 331 -30.82 50.99 37.41
CA MET A 331 -30.41 51.20 38.79
C MET A 331 -29.37 50.12 39.12
N ASP A 332 -28.19 50.22 38.51
CA ASP A 332 -27.02 49.39 38.83
C ASP A 332 -25.79 50.28 39.09
N ASP A 333 -26.00 51.38 39.81
CA ASP A 333 -24.96 52.06 40.58
C ASP A 333 -25.46 52.18 42.03
N LEU A 334 -25.32 51.09 42.81
CA LEU A 334 -25.20 51.09 44.27
C LEU A 334 -24.59 49.78 44.79
#